data_AF-A0A9W9WKT7-F1
#
_entry.id   AF-A0A9W9WKT7-F1
#
_cell.length_a   1.000
_cell.length_b   1.000
_cell.length_c   1.000
_cell.angle_alpha   90.00
_cell.angle_beta   90.00
_cell.angle_gamma   90.00
#
_symmetry.space_group_name_H-M   'P 1'
#
loop_
_entity.id
_entity.type
_entity.pdbx_description
1 polymer ?
#
loop_
_entity_poly.entity_id
_entity_poly.type
_entity_poly.pdbx_seq_one_letter_code
_entity_poly.pdbx_strand_id
1 'polypeptide(L)'
;MQFSQVLALATLFISTSVAAPVEVVERACAYTCGSVCYSSSAVSNALNAGYDFYSAGSTVHSYPHQYHNYEGFDFPVSGTYYEFPILSSGRAYTGGSPGPDRVIFNKNDQLAGVITHTGASGNSFVSC
;
A
#
# COMPACT_ATOMS: atom_id res chain seq x y z
N MET A 1 -37.68 19.59 71.88
CA MET A 1 -37.34 20.19 70.58
C MET A 1 -36.34 19.24 69.90
N GLN A 2 -36.84 18.12 69.38
CA GLN A 2 -36.92 17.76 67.95
C GLN A 2 -35.58 17.78 67.19
N PHE A 3 -35.12 16.56 66.88
CA PHE A 3 -34.03 16.19 65.97
C PHE A 3 -34.32 16.61 64.53
N SER A 4 -33.28 16.91 63.75
CA SER A 4 -33.32 16.70 62.30
C SER A 4 -31.93 16.40 61.76
N GLN A 5 -31.76 15.16 61.30
CA GLN A 5 -30.65 14.71 60.49
C GLN A 5 -30.95 15.05 59.02
N VAL A 6 -29.99 15.63 58.31
CA VAL A 6 -30.10 15.92 56.88
C VAL A 6 -29.48 14.74 56.11
N LEU A 7 -30.31 13.97 55.41
CA LEU A 7 -29.88 12.96 54.46
C LEU A 7 -29.38 13.66 53.17
N ALA A 8 -28.11 13.46 52.82
CA ALA A 8 -27.59 13.84 51.52
C ALA A 8 -27.87 12.70 50.50
N LEU A 9 -28.75 12.95 49.53
CA LEU A 9 -28.93 12.06 48.38
C LEU A 9 -27.84 12.36 47.33
N ALA A 10 -26.93 11.42 47.11
CA ALA A 10 -26.00 11.44 45.99
C ALA A 10 -26.69 10.85 44.75
N THR A 11 -26.94 11.68 43.73
CA THR A 11 -27.46 11.24 42.43
C THR A 11 -26.33 10.72 41.56
N LEU A 12 -26.36 9.42 41.26
CA LEU A 12 -25.40 8.75 40.39
C LEU A 12 -25.80 8.98 38.92
N PHE A 13 -25.07 9.83 38.20
CA PHE A 13 -25.24 9.99 36.75
C PHE A 13 -24.61 8.80 36.01
N ILE A 14 -25.45 7.86 35.57
CA ILE A 14 -25.03 6.76 34.69
C ILE A 14 -24.93 7.32 33.27
N SER A 15 -23.70 7.55 32.80
CA SER A 15 -23.44 7.97 31.42
C SER A 15 -23.57 6.77 30.50
N THR A 16 -24.62 6.71 29.68
CA THR A 16 -24.79 5.69 28.66
C THR A 16 -24.00 6.08 27.41
N SER A 17 -22.83 5.46 27.22
CA SER A 17 -22.07 5.57 25.97
C SER A 17 -22.78 4.79 24.86
N VAL A 18 -23.41 5.49 23.92
CA VAL A 18 -23.94 4.90 22.69
C VAL A 18 -22.75 4.68 21.74
N ALA A 19 -22.38 3.42 21.51
CA ALA A 19 -21.46 3.05 20.44
C ALA A 19 -22.24 3.03 19.11
N ALA A 20 -21.97 3.99 18.22
CA ALA A 20 -22.49 3.94 16.86
C ALA A 20 -21.81 2.79 16.08
N PRO A 21 -22.51 2.12 15.16
CA PRO A 21 -21.88 1.16 14.27
C PRO A 21 -20.85 1.90 13.40
N VAL A 22 -19.58 1.49 13.52
CA VAL A 22 -18.54 1.91 12.60
C VAL A 22 -18.83 1.20 11.29
N GLU A 23 -19.38 1.90 10.31
CA GLU A 23 -19.44 1.39 8.95
C GLU A 23 -18.00 1.16 8.48
N VAL A 24 -17.62 -0.11 8.32
CA VAL A 24 -16.35 -0.48 7.69
C VAL A 24 -16.49 -0.10 6.23
N VAL A 25 -16.12 1.15 5.90
CA VAL A 25 -15.94 1.56 4.52
C VAL A 25 -14.86 0.65 3.97
N GLU A 26 -15.24 -0.26 3.07
CA GLU A 26 -14.31 -1.07 2.31
C GLU A 26 -13.32 -0.10 1.65
N ARG A 27 -12.06 -0.12 2.11
CA ARG A 27 -11.06 0.81 1.60
C ARG A 27 -10.87 0.49 0.13
N ALA A 28 -11.28 1.42 -0.74
CA ALA A 28 -11.05 1.33 -2.17
C ALA A 28 -9.58 0.99 -2.46
N CYS A 29 -9.36 0.14 -3.47
CA CYS A 29 -8.02 -0.21 -3.93
C CYS A 29 -7.24 1.04 -4.30
N ALA A 30 -5.96 1.11 -3.89
CA ALA A 30 -5.07 2.16 -4.36
C ALA A 30 -4.67 1.92 -5.83
N TYR A 31 -4.46 0.65 -6.19
CA TYR A 31 -4.23 0.18 -7.56
C TYR A 31 -4.90 -1.16 -7.78
N THR A 32 -5.37 -1.41 -9.00
CA THR A 32 -6.02 -2.67 -9.37
C THR A 32 -5.28 -3.29 -10.55
N CYS A 33 -4.50 -4.33 -10.29
CA CYS A 33 -3.76 -5.07 -11.31
C CYS A 33 -4.54 -6.33 -11.71
N GLY A 34 -5.25 -6.28 -12.84
CA GLY A 34 -6.19 -7.35 -13.21
C GLY A 34 -7.30 -7.49 -12.17
N SER A 35 -7.30 -8.60 -11.42
CA SER A 35 -8.24 -8.83 -10.31
C SER A 35 -7.64 -8.60 -8.92
N VAL A 36 -6.38 -8.15 -8.82
CA VAL A 36 -5.68 -7.95 -7.55
C VAL A 36 -5.85 -6.50 -7.09
N CYS A 37 -6.39 -6.34 -5.88
CA CYS A 37 -6.55 -5.05 -5.22
C CYS A 37 -5.37 -4.76 -4.30
N TYR A 38 -4.57 -3.74 -4.61
CA TYR A 38 -3.45 -3.31 -3.78
C TYR A 38 -3.85 -2.15 -2.87
N SER A 39 -3.54 -2.27 -1.58
CA SER A 39 -3.64 -1.16 -0.64
C SER A 39 -2.44 -0.22 -0.79
N SER A 40 -2.58 1.04 -0.38
CA SER A 40 -1.46 2.00 -0.38
C SER A 40 -0.26 1.48 0.42
N SER A 41 -0.49 0.73 1.50
CA SER A 41 0.58 0.16 2.31
C SER A 41 1.32 -0.97 1.59
N ALA A 42 0.62 -1.79 0.78
CA ALA A 42 1.29 -2.80 -0.04
C ALA A 42 2.22 -2.16 -1.08
N VAL A 43 1.77 -1.06 -1.69
CA VAL A 43 2.56 -0.27 -2.64
C VAL A 43 3.77 0.36 -1.96
N SER A 44 3.57 1.05 -0.84
CA SER A 44 4.69 1.65 -0.08
C SER A 44 5.68 0.58 0.41
N ASN A 45 5.20 -0.59 0.87
CA ASN A 45 6.08 -1.67 1.29
C ASN A 45 6.95 -2.19 0.15
N ALA A 46 6.38 -2.38 -1.05
CA ALA A 46 7.12 -2.82 -2.23
C ALA A 46 8.08 -1.74 -2.74
N LEU A 47 7.64 -0.47 -2.76
CA LEU A 47 8.48 0.68 -3.10
C LEU A 47 9.71 0.77 -2.20
N ASN A 48 9.49 0.80 -0.88
CA ASN A 48 10.56 0.94 0.11
C ASN A 48 11.55 -0.23 0.00
N ALA A 49 11.05 -1.46 -0.10
CA ALA A 49 11.92 -2.63 -0.26
C ALA A 49 12.75 -2.56 -1.55
N GLY A 50 12.13 -2.17 -2.67
CA GLY A 50 12.84 -1.98 -3.94
C GLY A 50 13.89 -0.88 -3.86
N TYR A 51 13.56 0.25 -3.25
CA TYR A 51 14.48 1.37 -3.09
C TYR A 51 15.64 1.05 -2.12
N ASP A 52 15.40 0.28 -1.07
CA ASP A 52 16.45 -0.20 -0.16
C ASP A 52 17.49 -1.05 -0.90
N PHE A 53 17.06 -2.00 -1.73
CA PHE A 53 17.97 -2.78 -2.56
C PHE A 53 18.72 -1.92 -3.58
N TYR A 54 18.02 -1.00 -4.27
CA TYR A 54 18.61 -0.06 -5.23
C TYR A 54 19.69 0.82 -4.59
N SER A 55 19.36 1.48 -3.47
CA SER A 55 20.26 2.40 -2.78
C SER A 55 21.47 1.69 -2.17
N ALA A 56 21.31 0.41 -1.79
CA ALA A 56 22.41 -0.45 -1.38
C ALA A 56 23.24 -1.02 -2.55
N GLY A 57 22.86 -0.79 -3.80
CA GLY A 57 23.53 -1.36 -4.97
C GLY A 57 23.45 -2.89 -5.02
N SER A 58 22.37 -3.46 -4.48
CA SER A 58 22.18 -4.89 -4.33
C SER A 58 20.87 -5.33 -4.98
N THR A 59 20.69 -6.64 -5.14
CA THR A 59 19.46 -7.20 -5.72
C THR A 59 19.00 -8.45 -5.00
N VAL A 60 17.71 -8.70 -5.03
CA VAL A 60 17.07 -9.97 -4.68
C VAL A 60 16.47 -10.58 -5.95
N HIS A 61 16.98 -11.74 -6.37
CA HIS A 61 16.54 -12.39 -7.62
C HIS A 61 16.54 -11.44 -8.83
N SER A 62 17.60 -10.64 -8.96
CA SER A 62 17.80 -9.64 -10.02
C SER A 62 16.89 -8.40 -9.94
N TYR A 63 16.13 -8.22 -8.87
CA TYR A 63 15.37 -6.99 -8.60
C TYR A 63 15.98 -6.15 -7.47
N PRO A 64 15.86 -4.82 -7.51
CA PRO A 64 15.30 -4.03 -8.61
C PRO A 64 16.25 -4.01 -9.81
N HIS A 65 15.71 -3.71 -10.98
CA HIS A 65 16.49 -3.40 -12.16
C HIS A 65 15.86 -2.25 -12.93
N GLN A 66 16.60 -1.67 -13.87
CA GLN A 66 16.12 -0.56 -14.67
C GLN A 66 14.86 -0.96 -15.45
N TYR A 67 13.87 -0.07 -15.45
CA TYR A 67 12.68 -0.14 -16.26
C TYR A 67 12.76 0.95 -17.35
N HIS A 68 12.67 0.52 -18.62
CA HIS A 68 12.92 1.40 -19.77
C HIS A 68 11.68 2.11 -20.30
N ASN A 69 10.48 1.76 -19.81
CA ASN A 69 9.22 2.34 -20.27
C ASN A 69 9.02 2.23 -21.79
N TYR A 70 9.24 1.04 -22.37
CA TYR A 70 9.02 0.80 -23.81
C TYR A 70 7.54 0.90 -24.18
N GLU A 71 6.64 0.68 -23.22
CA GLU A 71 5.20 0.87 -23.32
C GLU A 71 4.79 2.34 -23.49
N GLY A 72 5.63 3.29 -23.08
CA GLY A 72 5.35 4.72 -23.21
C GLY A 72 4.35 5.27 -22.19
N PHE A 73 4.35 4.73 -20.96
CA PHE A 73 3.54 5.29 -19.87
C PHE A 73 3.95 6.73 -19.54
N ASP A 74 2.96 7.58 -19.29
CA ASP A 74 3.16 8.96 -18.84
C ASP A 74 3.28 9.00 -17.31
N PHE A 75 4.52 8.84 -16.80
CA PHE A 75 4.77 8.85 -15.37
C PHE A 75 4.87 10.28 -14.81
N PRO A 76 4.27 10.57 -13.63
CA PRO A 76 4.24 11.91 -13.05
C PRO A 76 5.58 12.37 -12.44
N VAL A 77 6.63 11.54 -12.53
CA VAL A 77 7.97 11.81 -11.99
C VAL A 77 9.00 11.52 -13.06
N SER A 78 10.14 12.22 -13.02
CA SER A 78 11.22 11.99 -13.98
C SER A 78 11.96 10.67 -13.72
N GLY A 79 12.29 9.94 -14.79
CA GLY A 79 13.20 8.80 -14.73
C GLY A 79 14.68 9.19 -14.52
N THR A 80 15.64 8.26 -14.55
CA THR A 80 15.56 6.80 -14.80
C THR A 80 14.64 6.06 -13.83
N TYR A 81 13.90 5.07 -14.36
CA TYR A 81 12.99 4.23 -13.59
C TYR A 81 13.58 2.86 -13.28
N TYR A 82 13.07 2.24 -12.23
CA TYR A 82 13.37 0.89 -11.77
C TYR A 82 12.08 0.18 -11.44
N GLU A 83 12.03 -1.13 -11.69
CA GLU A 83 10.90 -1.98 -11.33
C GLU A 83 11.24 -2.89 -10.14
N PHE A 84 10.24 -3.13 -9.29
CA PHE A 84 10.33 -4.10 -8.20
C PHE A 84 9.01 -4.87 -8.04
N PRO A 85 9.02 -6.17 -7.72
CA PRO A 85 7.79 -6.94 -7.58
C PRO A 85 6.92 -6.47 -6.42
N ILE A 86 5.62 -6.34 -6.68
CA ILE A 86 4.60 -6.21 -5.64
C ILE A 86 3.80 -7.50 -5.57
N LEU A 87 3.67 -8.05 -4.36
CA LEU A 87 3.02 -9.34 -4.15
C LEU A 87 1.57 -9.12 -3.69
N SER A 88 0.62 -9.88 -4.24
CA SER A 88 -0.79 -9.87 -3.83
C SER A 88 -1.00 -10.10 -2.32
N SER A 89 -0.04 -10.72 -1.65
CA SER A 89 -0.01 -10.88 -0.18
C SER A 89 0.25 -9.59 0.61
N GLY A 90 0.69 -8.51 -0.05
CA GLY A 90 1.10 -7.24 0.58
C GLY A 90 2.46 -7.28 1.28
N ARG A 91 3.16 -8.42 1.27
CA ARG A 91 4.50 -8.59 1.84
C ARG A 91 5.57 -8.09 0.87
N ALA A 92 6.69 -7.61 1.41
CA ALA A 92 7.87 -7.30 0.61
C ALA A 92 8.38 -8.56 -0.11
N TYR A 93 8.78 -8.39 -1.37
CA TYR A 93 9.38 -9.46 -2.15
C TYR A 93 10.79 -9.78 -1.63
N THR A 94 11.01 -11.05 -1.29
CA THR A 94 12.29 -11.56 -0.78
C THR A 94 12.89 -12.64 -1.67
N GLY A 95 12.38 -12.79 -2.89
CA GLY A 95 12.83 -13.80 -3.85
C GLY A 95 11.78 -14.80 -4.30
N GLY A 96 12.17 -15.69 -5.22
CA GLY A 96 11.27 -16.67 -5.84
C GLY A 96 10.53 -16.11 -7.06
N SER A 97 9.32 -16.59 -7.34
CA SER A 97 8.52 -16.08 -8.46
C SER A 97 8.05 -14.64 -8.18
N PRO A 98 8.35 -13.66 -9.05
CA PRO A 98 7.98 -12.26 -8.81
C PRO A 98 6.49 -11.97 -9.05
N GLY A 99 5.74 -12.91 -9.64
CA GLY A 99 4.38 -12.64 -10.12
C GLY A 99 4.35 -11.63 -11.27
N PRO A 100 3.16 -11.16 -11.68
CA PRO A 100 2.99 -10.30 -12.85
C PRO A 100 3.09 -8.79 -12.57
N ASP A 101 3.07 -8.37 -11.30
CA ASP A 101 2.86 -6.97 -10.93
C ASP A 101 4.14 -6.29 -10.45
N ARG A 102 4.33 -5.02 -10.79
CA ARG A 102 5.52 -4.22 -10.45
C ARG A 102 5.12 -2.86 -9.91
N VAL A 103 5.82 -2.41 -8.86
CA VAL A 103 5.94 -0.98 -8.59
C VAL A 103 7.07 -0.40 -9.44
N ILE A 104 6.85 0.79 -9.98
CA ILE A 104 7.84 1.54 -10.74
C ILE A 104 8.23 2.77 -9.94
N PHE A 105 9.52 2.96 -9.73
CA PHE A 105 10.06 4.07 -8.95
C PHE A 105 11.29 4.68 -9.60
N ASN A 106 11.67 5.88 -9.18
CA ASN A 106 12.87 6.54 -9.69
C ASN A 106 14.00 6.59 -8.65
N LYS A 107 15.15 7.13 -9.05
CA LYS A 107 16.34 7.28 -8.19
C LYS A 107 16.16 8.18 -6.95
N ASN A 108 15.03 8.87 -6.82
CA ASN A 108 14.73 9.80 -5.73
C ASN A 108 13.70 9.20 -4.74
N ASP A 109 13.46 7.89 -4.76
CA ASP A 109 12.44 7.20 -3.95
C ASP A 109 11.01 7.70 -4.23
N GLN A 110 10.73 8.08 -5.48
CA GLN A 110 9.40 8.54 -5.88
C GLN A 110 8.69 7.44 -6.67
N LEU A 111 7.46 7.13 -6.26
CA LEU A 111 6.57 6.24 -7.00
C LEU A 111 6.22 6.87 -8.35
N ALA A 112 6.51 6.16 -9.43
CA ALA A 112 6.09 6.51 -10.79
C ALA A 112 4.72 5.88 -11.11
N GLY A 113 4.51 4.61 -10.76
CA GLY A 113 3.25 3.92 -10.99
C GLY A 113 3.28 2.45 -10.58
N VAL A 114 2.17 1.75 -10.81
CA VAL A 114 2.07 0.30 -10.65
C VAL A 114 1.60 -0.28 -11.98
N ILE A 115 2.28 -1.33 -12.43
CA ILE A 115 2.03 -1.94 -13.75
C ILE A 115 1.91 -3.46 -13.61
N THR A 116 1.28 -4.10 -14.58
CA THR A 116 1.07 -5.55 -14.58
C THR A 116 1.22 -6.16 -15.96
N HIS A 117 1.75 -7.39 -16.02
CA HIS A 117 1.64 -8.22 -17.21
C HIS A 117 0.21 -8.74 -17.44
N THR A 118 -0.66 -8.70 -16.42
CA THR A 118 -2.02 -9.22 -16.51
C THR A 118 -2.84 -8.39 -17.50
N GLY A 119 -3.30 -9.02 -18.57
CA GLY A 119 -4.04 -8.35 -19.65
C GLY A 119 -3.16 -7.71 -20.72
N ALA A 120 -1.83 -7.78 -20.58
CA ALA A 120 -0.88 -7.39 -21.62
C ALA A 120 -0.54 -8.57 -22.55
N SER A 121 -0.10 -8.28 -23.77
CA SER A 121 0.39 -9.30 -24.70
C SER A 121 1.89 -9.56 -24.54
N GLY A 122 2.30 -10.83 -24.57
CA GLY A 122 3.70 -11.23 -24.47
C GLY A 122 4.32 -10.84 -23.13
N ASN A 123 5.45 -10.13 -23.17
CA ASN A 123 6.16 -9.63 -22.00
C ASN A 123 5.91 -8.14 -21.73
N SER A 124 4.90 -7.55 -22.37
CA SER A 124 4.58 -6.13 -22.18
C SER A 124 3.88 -5.90 -20.85
N PHE A 125 3.79 -4.65 -20.43
CA PHE A 125 2.98 -4.24 -19.30
C PHE A 125 1.76 -3.40 -19.73
N VAL A 126 0.75 -3.38 -18.87
CA VAL A 126 -0.31 -2.36 -18.85
C VAL A 126 -0.34 -1.68 -17.48
N SER A 127 -0.88 -0.48 -17.42
CA SER A 127 -1.09 0.21 -16.14
C SER A 127 -2.08 -0.57 -15.27
N CYS A 128 -1.76 -0.68 -13.99
CA CYS A 128 -2.78 -0.79 -12.96
C CYS A 128 -3.32 0.61 -12.64
#